data_AF-A0A7L2B450-F1
#
_entry.id   AF-A0A7L2B450-F1
#
_cell.length_a   1.000
_cell.length_b   1.000
_cell.length_c   1.000
_cell.angle_alpha   90.00
_cell.angle_beta   90.00
_cell.angle_gamma   90.00
#
_symmetry.space_group_name_H-M   'P 1'
#
loop_
_entity.id
_entity.type
_entity.pdbx_description
1 polymer ?
#
loop_
_entity_poly.entity_id
_entity_poly.type
_entity_poly.pdbx_seq_one_letter_code
_entity_poly.pdbx_strand_id
1 'polypeptide(L)'
;LATGSRQNNSTFYEIRMYDIKPSKMKEFVEMVNKYLHLRTAHSELVGFWSAELGTMNKAVHVWKYDTFAHRAAVRHALANDKDWQGKFISAALPLIEKQHNEVAYLVPWCQLGKPPKEGGVYEWVTFQMKPGGPALWGDAFRAAINAHINTGYTKLIGVFHTEYGLLNTVHTIWWNESPDHRAAGRHSAHEDARVVAAVRDSVRFLESQQNMLLIPLQCSPLK
;
A
#
# COMPACT_ATOMS: atom_id res chain seq x y z
N LEU A 1 7.70 23.62 7.41
CA LEU A 1 6.82 23.58 8.60
C LEU A 1 5.38 23.74 8.13
N ALA A 2 4.58 22.68 8.29
CA ALA A 2 3.11 22.56 8.19
C ALA A 2 2.34 23.39 7.13
N THR A 3 1.85 22.72 6.08
CA THR A 3 0.84 23.26 5.16
C THR A 3 -0.25 22.22 4.92
N GLY A 4 -1.48 22.58 5.31
CA GLY A 4 -2.61 21.68 5.50
C GLY A 4 -2.88 21.55 7.00
N SER A 5 -4.13 21.73 7.44
CA SER A 5 -4.52 21.51 8.84
C SER A 5 -3.85 20.23 9.30
N ARG A 6 -2.95 20.31 10.29
CA ARG A 6 -2.49 19.11 11.00
C ARG A 6 -3.77 18.42 11.41
N GLN A 7 -4.16 17.35 10.73
CA GLN A 7 -5.06 16.44 11.39
C GLN A 7 -4.26 16.06 12.63
N ASN A 8 -4.81 16.31 13.80
CA ASN A 8 -4.31 15.79 15.08
C ASN A 8 -4.32 14.25 15.11
N ASN A 9 -4.39 13.60 13.94
CA ASN A 9 -4.31 12.18 13.78
C ASN A 9 -2.83 11.82 13.82
N SER A 10 -2.39 11.41 15.00
CA SER A 10 -1.13 10.69 15.19
C SER A 10 -1.11 9.35 14.44
N THR A 11 -2.24 8.93 13.87
CA THR A 11 -2.40 7.69 13.12
C THR A 11 -1.47 7.66 11.93
N PHE A 12 -0.68 6.60 11.83
CA PHE A 12 0.15 6.32 10.67
C PHE A 12 0.00 4.87 10.24
N TYR A 13 0.56 4.59 9.07
CA TYR A 13 0.53 3.30 8.43
C TYR A 13 1.94 2.77 8.27
N GLU A 14 2.16 1.55 8.73
CA GLU A 14 3.41 0.82 8.50
C GLU A 14 3.24 -0.05 7.26
N ILE A 15 3.98 0.29 6.20
CA ILE A 15 4.00 -0.44 4.94
C ILE A 15 5.21 -1.36 4.97
N ARG A 16 5.01 -2.64 4.72
CA ARG A 16 6.08 -3.63 4.74
C ARG A 16 6.03 -4.42 3.44
N MET A 17 7.19 -4.55 2.82
CA MET A 17 7.36 -5.30 1.59
C MET A 17 8.50 -6.29 1.77
N TYR A 18 8.22 -7.57 1.58
CA TYR A 18 9.20 -8.63 1.73
C TYR A 18 9.45 -9.30 0.40
N ASP A 19 10.74 -9.46 0.06
CA ASP A 19 11.14 -10.33 -1.01
C ASP A 19 11.21 -11.75 -0.44
N ILE A 20 10.37 -12.63 -0.96
CA ILE A 20 10.29 -14.02 -0.58
C ILE A 20 11.12 -14.83 -1.55
N LYS A 21 11.83 -15.85 -1.06
CA LYS A 21 12.57 -16.76 -1.93
C LYS A 21 11.60 -17.37 -2.96
N PRO A 22 11.91 -17.36 -4.27
CA PRO A 22 10.95 -17.77 -5.30
C PRO A 22 10.37 -19.18 -5.09
N SER A 23 11.20 -20.14 -4.69
CA SER A 23 10.77 -21.52 -4.40
C SER A 23 9.92 -21.67 -3.13
N LYS A 24 9.79 -20.60 -2.33
CA LYS A 24 9.15 -20.59 -1.02
C LYS A 24 7.88 -19.74 -0.95
N MET A 25 7.47 -19.09 -2.03
CA MET A 25 6.31 -18.18 -2.03
C MET A 25 5.02 -18.88 -1.59
N LYS A 26 4.76 -20.10 -2.08
CA LYS A 26 3.59 -20.89 -1.70
C LYS A 26 3.59 -21.22 -0.20
N GLU A 27 4.71 -21.74 0.31
CA GLU A 27 4.90 -22.08 1.73
C GLU A 27 4.69 -20.85 2.63
N PHE A 28 5.23 -19.69 2.22
CA PHE A 28 5.05 -18.43 2.93
C PHE A 28 3.58 -18.01 3.00
N VAL A 29 2.85 -18.05 1.87
CA VAL A 29 1.42 -17.67 1.81
C VAL A 29 0.55 -18.60 2.66
N GLU A 30 0.79 -19.91 2.63
CA GLU A 30 0.08 -20.89 3.45
C GLU A 30 0.25 -20.60 4.95
N MET A 31 1.49 -20.34 5.37
CA MET A 31 1.82 -19.99 6.76
C MET A 31 1.20 -18.65 7.18
N VAL A 32 1.20 -17.63 6.31
CA VAL A 32 0.52 -16.36 6.56
C VAL A 32 -0.98 -16.59 6.77
N ASN A 33 -1.66 -17.29 5.86
CA ASN A 33 -3.09 -17.55 6.02
C ASN A 33 -3.41 -18.34 7.30
N LYS A 34 -2.51 -19.23 7.71
CA LYS A 34 -2.70 -20.04 8.92
C LYS A 34 -2.51 -19.26 10.21
N TYR A 35 -1.50 -18.39 10.30
CA TYR A 35 -1.08 -17.82 11.59
C TYR A 35 -1.14 -16.29 11.69
N LEU A 36 -1.52 -15.57 10.62
CA LEU A 36 -1.59 -14.11 10.67
C LEU A 36 -2.59 -13.60 11.74
N HIS A 37 -3.61 -14.39 12.06
CA HIS A 37 -4.59 -14.09 13.11
C HIS A 37 -3.93 -13.78 14.47
N LEU A 38 -2.78 -14.40 14.76
CA LEU A 38 -1.99 -14.13 15.96
C LEU A 38 -1.51 -12.68 15.99
N ARG A 39 -1.09 -12.11 14.85
CA ARG A 39 -0.69 -10.71 14.77
C ARG A 39 -1.87 -9.75 14.71
N THR A 40 -2.96 -10.12 14.03
CA THR A 40 -4.14 -9.25 13.95
C THR A 40 -4.88 -9.13 15.28
N ALA A 41 -4.63 -10.05 16.23
CA ALA A 41 -5.07 -9.89 17.62
C ALA A 41 -4.40 -8.70 18.34
N HIS A 42 -3.22 -8.27 17.89
CA HIS A 42 -2.47 -7.15 18.47
C HIS A 42 -2.48 -5.88 17.62
N SER A 43 -2.76 -5.97 16.31
CA SER A 43 -2.65 -4.83 15.40
C SER A 43 -3.66 -4.87 14.26
N GLU A 44 -4.16 -3.69 13.87
CA GLU A 44 -5.12 -3.55 12.79
C GLU A 44 -4.42 -3.71 11.42
N LEU A 45 -4.78 -4.78 10.71
CA LEU A 45 -4.34 -5.01 9.34
C LEU A 45 -5.22 -4.22 8.38
N VAL A 46 -4.61 -3.40 7.52
CA VAL A 46 -5.33 -2.72 6.43
C VAL A 46 -5.47 -3.66 5.23
N GLY A 47 -4.39 -4.35 4.85
CA GLY A 47 -4.44 -5.34 3.78
C GLY A 47 -3.12 -6.09 3.63
N PHE A 48 -3.20 -7.25 2.98
CA PHE A 48 -2.09 -8.16 2.73
C PHE A 48 -2.21 -8.75 1.32
N TRP A 49 -1.14 -8.65 0.54
CA TRP A 49 -1.11 -9.06 -0.86
C TRP A 49 0.18 -9.80 -1.21
N SER A 50 0.11 -10.60 -2.28
CA SER A 50 1.27 -11.05 -3.05
C SER A 50 1.35 -10.31 -4.37
N ALA A 51 2.55 -9.96 -4.82
CA ALA A 51 2.76 -9.35 -6.13
C ALA A 51 2.80 -10.40 -7.25
N GLU A 52 2.10 -10.08 -8.34
CA GLU A 52 1.92 -10.95 -9.51
C GLU A 52 2.67 -10.42 -10.74
N LEU A 53 2.54 -9.11 -11.04
CA LEU A 53 3.17 -8.47 -12.20
C LEU A 53 4.00 -7.24 -11.77
N GLY A 54 5.05 -6.94 -12.54
CA GLY A 54 5.98 -5.82 -12.30
C GLY A 54 7.09 -6.17 -11.31
N THR A 55 6.75 -6.86 -10.21
CA THR A 55 7.71 -7.47 -9.28
C THR A 55 7.13 -8.81 -8.81
N MET A 56 7.93 -9.87 -8.81
CA MET A 56 7.48 -11.22 -8.46
C MET A 56 8.03 -11.64 -7.10
N ASN A 57 7.36 -12.61 -6.46
CA ASN A 57 7.74 -13.17 -5.17
C ASN A 57 7.83 -12.14 -4.04
N LYS A 58 7.01 -11.08 -4.12
CA LYS A 58 6.95 -10.04 -3.09
C LYS A 58 5.65 -10.16 -2.30
N ALA A 59 5.76 -10.09 -0.97
CA ALA A 59 4.61 -9.94 -0.08
C ALA A 59 4.52 -8.48 0.38
N VAL A 60 3.33 -7.88 0.31
CA VAL A 60 3.09 -6.48 0.66
C VAL A 60 1.98 -6.43 1.70
N HIS A 61 2.19 -5.71 2.80
CA HIS A 61 1.16 -5.59 3.81
C HIS A 61 1.24 -4.27 4.58
N VAL A 62 0.07 -3.75 4.95
CA VAL A 62 -0.10 -2.43 5.56
C VAL A 62 -0.79 -2.57 6.90
N TRP A 63 -0.21 -1.98 7.94
CA TRP A 63 -0.73 -2.00 9.32
C TRP A 63 -1.04 -0.59 9.78
N LYS A 64 -2.14 -0.40 10.50
CA LYS A 64 -2.53 0.89 11.06
C LYS A 64 -2.13 0.94 12.54
N TYR A 65 -1.59 2.09 12.96
CA TYR A 65 -1.28 2.39 14.35
C TYR A 65 -1.72 3.80 14.70
N ASP A 66 -2.25 4.00 15.90
CA ASP A 66 -2.73 5.33 16.32
C ASP A 66 -1.60 6.28 16.70
N THR A 67 -0.48 5.75 17.22
CA THR A 67 0.70 6.52 17.63
C THR A 67 1.96 5.64 17.56
N PHE A 68 3.14 6.25 17.63
CA PHE A 68 4.39 5.48 17.73
C PHE A 68 4.49 4.70 19.04
N ALA A 69 3.91 5.24 20.13
CA ALA A 69 3.81 4.54 21.41
C ALA A 69 2.92 3.31 21.31
N HIS A 70 1.75 3.41 20.64
CA HIS A 70 0.89 2.26 20.36
C HIS A 70 1.67 1.20 19.55
N ARG A 71 2.36 1.59 18.46
CA ARG A 71 3.20 0.65 17.70
C ARG A 71 4.28 -0.02 18.57
N ALA A 72 4.96 0.74 19.44
CA ALA A 72 5.98 0.19 20.32
C ALA A 72 5.40 -0.86 21.29
N ALA A 73 4.23 -0.57 21.88
CA ALA A 73 3.52 -1.49 22.75
C ALA A 73 3.11 -2.79 22.02
N VAL A 74 2.55 -2.68 20.81
CA VAL A 74 2.23 -3.86 19.97
C VAL A 74 3.48 -4.68 19.67
N ARG A 75 4.58 -4.04 19.28
CA ARG A 75 5.85 -4.74 18.99
C ARG A 75 6.39 -5.45 20.22
N HIS A 76 6.25 -4.84 21.40
CA HIS A 76 6.63 -5.45 22.67
C HIS A 76 5.73 -6.67 22.99
N ALA A 77 4.41 -6.56 22.82
CA ALA A 77 3.50 -7.67 23.02
C ALA A 77 3.81 -8.85 22.08
N LEU A 78 4.01 -8.59 20.78
CA LEU A 78 4.38 -9.62 19.79
C LEU A 78 5.74 -10.28 20.09
N ALA A 79 6.69 -9.55 20.67
CA ALA A 79 7.98 -10.12 21.07
C ALA A 79 7.83 -11.16 22.20
N ASN A 80 6.83 -10.99 23.06
CA ASN A 80 6.54 -11.89 24.18
C ASN A 80 5.49 -12.97 23.87
N ASP A 81 4.80 -12.87 22.73
CA ASP A 81 3.84 -13.86 22.26
C ASP A 81 4.56 -15.11 21.74
N LYS A 82 4.58 -16.17 22.55
CA LYS A 82 5.27 -17.44 22.25
C LYS A 82 4.72 -18.12 21.00
N ASP A 83 3.42 -18.01 20.74
CA ASP A 83 2.79 -18.62 19.57
C ASP A 83 3.17 -17.86 18.29
N TRP A 84 3.15 -16.53 18.34
CA TRP A 84 3.63 -15.71 17.21
C TRP A 84 5.10 -15.97 16.92
N GLN A 85 5.96 -15.95 17.94
CA GLN A 85 7.39 -16.22 17.77
C GLN A 85 7.66 -17.64 17.29
N GLY A 86 7.05 -18.63 17.92
CA GLY A 86 7.33 -20.04 17.71
C GLY A 86 6.65 -20.65 16.48
N LYS A 87 5.42 -20.24 16.14
CA LYS A 87 4.64 -20.82 15.02
C LYS A 87 4.79 -20.03 13.73
N PHE A 88 4.93 -18.70 13.81
CA PHE A 88 5.04 -17.84 12.62
C PHE A 88 6.47 -17.36 12.38
N ILE A 89 7.08 -16.59 13.31
CA ILE A 89 8.37 -15.92 13.04
C ILE A 89 9.49 -16.92 12.73
N SER A 90 9.62 -17.98 13.54
CA SER A 90 10.64 -19.04 13.36
C SER A 90 10.57 -19.71 11.98
N ALA A 91 9.35 -19.94 11.47
CA ALA A 91 9.09 -20.57 10.19
C ALA A 91 9.16 -19.57 9.02
N ALA A 92 8.75 -18.31 9.25
CA ALA A 92 8.65 -17.29 8.22
C ALA A 92 10.00 -16.71 7.82
N LEU A 93 10.86 -16.42 8.81
CA LEU A 93 12.12 -15.70 8.58
C LEU A 93 13.04 -16.42 7.57
N PRO A 94 13.20 -17.77 7.61
CA PRO A 94 14.02 -18.47 6.62
C PRO A 94 13.51 -18.39 5.17
N LEU A 95 12.23 -18.08 4.97
CA LEU A 95 11.59 -17.95 3.65
C LEU A 95 11.80 -16.56 3.03
N ILE A 96 12.14 -15.57 3.84
CA ILE A 96 12.30 -14.17 3.44
C ILE A 96 13.77 -13.90 3.08
N GLU A 97 13.97 -13.26 1.94
CA GLU A 97 15.28 -12.81 1.45
C GLU A 97 15.59 -11.38 1.90
N LYS A 98 14.61 -10.48 1.75
CA LYS A 98 14.76 -9.05 2.08
C LYS A 98 13.50 -8.53 2.74
N GLN A 99 13.67 -7.62 3.71
CA GLN A 99 12.57 -6.88 4.32
C GLN A 99 12.75 -5.39 4.08
N HIS A 100 11.69 -4.74 3.61
CA HIS A 100 11.56 -3.29 3.52
C HIS A 100 10.42 -2.85 4.43
N ASN A 101 10.63 -1.75 5.15
CA ASN A 101 9.66 -1.23 6.11
C ASN A 101 9.65 0.30 6.05
N GLU A 102 8.47 0.85 5.84
CA GLU A 102 8.23 2.28 5.76
C GLU A 102 7.12 2.67 6.73
N VAL A 103 7.17 3.93 7.17
CA VAL A 103 6.07 4.56 7.89
C VAL A 103 5.57 5.69 7.01
N ALA A 104 4.26 5.76 6.83
CA ALA A 104 3.62 6.75 5.98
C ALA A 104 2.33 7.26 6.62
N TYR A 105 1.98 8.49 6.29
CA TYR A 105 0.69 9.09 6.63
C TYR A 105 -0.26 9.01 5.45
N LEU A 106 -1.55 8.84 5.72
CA LEU A 106 -2.58 9.05 4.70
C LEU A 106 -2.62 10.54 4.35
N VAL A 107 -2.64 10.88 3.07
CA VAL A 107 -2.75 12.29 2.66
C VAL A 107 -4.11 12.87 3.12
N PRO A 108 -4.20 14.17 3.51
CA PRO A 108 -5.36 14.70 4.23
C PRO A 108 -6.70 14.60 3.49
N TRP A 109 -6.68 14.55 2.16
CA TRP A 109 -7.86 14.48 1.31
C TRP A 109 -8.27 13.04 0.94
N CYS A 110 -7.52 12.04 1.36
CA CYS A 110 -7.81 10.63 1.11
C CYS A 110 -8.38 9.99 2.38
N GLN A 111 -9.40 9.14 2.20
CA GLN A 111 -9.88 8.22 3.21
C GLN A 111 -9.62 6.80 2.70
N LEU A 112 -9.36 5.85 3.62
CA LEU A 112 -9.21 4.45 3.22
C LEU A 112 -10.51 3.93 2.61
N GLY A 113 -10.43 3.52 1.35
CA GLY A 113 -11.51 2.89 0.62
C GLY A 113 -11.64 1.40 0.96
N LYS A 114 -12.76 0.83 0.51
CA LYS A 114 -13.00 -0.62 0.47
C LYS A 114 -13.24 -1.04 -0.98
N PRO A 115 -12.89 -2.28 -1.36
CA PRO A 115 -13.28 -2.79 -2.66
C PRO A 115 -14.81 -2.79 -2.77
N PRO A 116 -15.36 -2.55 -3.97
CA PRO A 116 -16.82 -2.52 -4.18
C PRO A 116 -17.45 -3.92 -4.09
N LYS A 117 -16.66 -4.99 -4.23
CA LYS A 117 -17.06 -6.39 -4.10
C LYS A 117 -15.85 -7.23 -3.71
N GLU A 118 -16.09 -8.43 -3.17
CA GLU A 118 -15.04 -9.42 -2.90
C GLU A 118 -14.36 -9.86 -4.22
N GLY A 119 -13.07 -10.15 -4.13
CA GLY A 119 -12.20 -10.48 -5.24
C GLY A 119 -11.59 -9.26 -5.92
N GLY A 120 -11.19 -9.46 -7.18
CA GLY A 120 -10.48 -8.47 -7.98
C GLY A 120 -8.98 -8.43 -7.70
N VAL A 121 -8.33 -7.42 -8.27
CA VAL A 121 -6.88 -7.24 -8.22
C VAL A 121 -6.55 -5.83 -7.81
N TYR A 122 -5.37 -5.67 -7.20
CA TYR A 122 -4.89 -4.38 -6.73
C TYR A 122 -3.74 -3.90 -7.59
N GLU A 123 -3.64 -2.59 -7.76
CA GLU A 123 -2.44 -1.94 -8.30
C GLU A 123 -1.82 -1.10 -7.20
N TRP A 124 -0.58 -1.39 -6.88
CA TRP A 124 0.26 -0.52 -6.06
C TRP A 124 1.11 0.32 -6.98
N VAL A 125 1.01 1.64 -6.88
CA VAL A 125 1.85 2.58 -7.61
C VAL A 125 2.68 3.37 -6.63
N THR A 126 3.98 3.46 -6.92
CA THR A 126 4.94 4.24 -6.15
C THR A 126 5.43 5.39 -7.01
N PHE A 127 5.28 6.61 -6.51
CA PHE A 127 5.74 7.84 -7.12
C PHE A 127 6.87 8.42 -6.27
N GLN A 128 8.01 8.69 -6.89
CA GLN A 128 9.06 9.50 -6.28
C GLN A 128 8.82 10.95 -6.69
N MET A 129 8.42 11.77 -5.74
CA MET A 129 8.11 13.19 -5.97
C MET A 129 9.34 14.05 -5.73
N LYS A 130 9.36 15.23 -6.36
CA LYS A 130 10.32 16.30 -6.06
C LYS A 130 10.19 16.76 -4.61
N PRO A 131 11.32 17.07 -3.94
CA PRO A 131 11.29 17.67 -2.61
C PRO A 131 10.48 18.97 -2.57
N GLY A 132 9.84 19.24 -1.43
CA GLY A 132 8.91 20.36 -1.25
C GLY A 132 7.59 19.94 -0.59
N GLY A 133 7.35 18.63 -0.52
CA GLY A 133 6.22 18.02 0.18
C GLY A 133 4.86 18.28 -0.48
N PRO A 134 3.77 17.85 0.17
CA PRO A 134 2.42 17.98 -0.38
C PRO A 134 1.99 19.42 -0.72
N ALA A 135 2.63 20.43 -0.13
CA ALA A 135 2.38 21.84 -0.48
C ALA A 135 2.70 22.14 -1.95
N LEU A 136 3.73 21.48 -2.49
CA LEU A 136 4.23 21.73 -3.83
C LEU A 136 3.43 20.95 -4.88
N TRP A 137 3.18 19.68 -4.63
CA TRP A 137 2.60 18.76 -5.63
C TRP A 137 1.18 18.29 -5.31
N GLY A 138 0.69 18.53 -4.09
CA GLY A 138 -0.52 17.89 -3.56
C GLY A 138 -1.79 18.17 -4.36
N ASP A 139 -2.02 19.42 -4.76
CA ASP A 139 -3.22 19.79 -5.52
C ASP A 139 -3.20 19.20 -6.93
N ALA A 140 -2.06 19.30 -7.63
CA ALA A 140 -1.89 18.72 -8.96
C ALA A 140 -2.02 17.19 -8.93
N PHE A 141 -1.40 16.54 -7.94
CA PHE A 141 -1.49 15.09 -7.75
C PHE A 141 -2.94 14.67 -7.45
N ARG A 142 -3.62 15.36 -6.53
CA ARG A 142 -5.04 15.11 -6.22
C ARG A 142 -5.92 15.26 -7.46
N ALA A 143 -5.67 16.26 -8.31
CA ALA A 143 -6.39 16.44 -9.56
C ALA A 143 -6.21 15.24 -10.51
N ALA A 144 -4.97 14.73 -10.66
CA ALA A 144 -4.69 13.55 -11.48
C ALA A 144 -5.37 12.28 -10.93
N ILE A 145 -5.34 12.08 -9.61
CA ILE A 145 -6.04 10.98 -8.93
C ILE A 145 -7.55 11.05 -9.17
N ASN A 146 -8.16 12.22 -8.99
CA ASN A 146 -9.59 12.42 -9.21
C ASN A 146 -9.99 12.23 -10.69
N ALA A 147 -9.15 12.65 -11.63
CA ALA A 147 -9.40 12.43 -13.05
C ALA A 147 -9.48 10.94 -13.36
N HIS A 148 -8.59 10.11 -12.80
CA HIS A 148 -8.69 8.65 -12.90
C HIS A 148 -9.94 8.09 -12.21
N ILE A 149 -10.27 8.54 -11.00
CA ILE A 149 -11.51 8.10 -10.31
C ILE A 149 -12.75 8.37 -11.18
N ASN A 150 -12.82 9.53 -11.82
CA ASN A 150 -13.98 9.96 -12.62
C ASN A 150 -14.17 9.16 -13.92
N THR A 151 -13.17 8.38 -14.35
CA THR A 151 -13.34 7.45 -15.48
C THR A 151 -14.09 6.16 -15.10
N GLY A 152 -14.18 5.84 -13.81
CA GLY A 152 -14.97 4.70 -13.30
C GLY A 152 -14.33 3.31 -13.44
N TYR A 153 -13.20 3.13 -14.14
CA TYR A 153 -12.60 1.79 -14.31
C TYR A 153 -11.84 1.27 -13.08
N THR A 154 -11.56 2.15 -12.10
CA THR A 154 -10.75 1.81 -10.94
C THR A 154 -11.31 2.44 -9.67
N LYS A 155 -11.04 1.82 -8.52
CA LYS A 155 -11.43 2.32 -7.21
C LYS A 155 -10.19 2.66 -6.40
N LEU A 156 -10.05 3.92 -6.00
CA LEU A 156 -8.99 4.32 -5.08
C LEU A 156 -9.23 3.71 -3.68
N ILE A 157 -8.19 3.09 -3.11
CA ILE A 157 -8.19 2.49 -1.78
C ILE A 157 -7.40 3.34 -0.80
N GLY A 158 -6.27 3.91 -1.20
CA GLY A 158 -5.48 4.74 -0.30
C GLY A 158 -4.37 5.49 -1.00
N VAL A 159 -3.96 6.61 -0.41
CA VAL A 159 -2.82 7.43 -0.84
C VAL A 159 -1.97 7.78 0.37
N PHE A 160 -0.74 7.28 0.38
CA PHE A 160 0.18 7.36 1.52
C PHE A 160 1.41 8.17 1.15
N HIS A 161 1.84 9.07 2.03
CA HIS A 161 3.07 9.83 1.90
C HIS A 161 4.05 9.45 3.02
N THR A 162 5.27 9.12 2.63
CA THR A 162 6.31 8.59 3.53
C THR A 162 6.78 9.60 4.57
N GLU A 163 6.95 9.11 5.80
CA GLU A 163 7.60 9.79 6.93
C GLU A 163 8.96 9.14 7.22
N TYR A 164 9.02 7.80 7.21
CA TYR A 164 10.26 7.03 7.34
C TYR A 164 10.38 6.03 6.19
N GLY A 165 11.59 5.93 5.63
CA GLY A 165 11.87 5.15 4.43
C GLY A 165 12.56 6.02 3.38
N LEU A 166 12.31 5.75 2.09
CA LEU A 166 12.68 6.68 1.04
C LEU A 166 11.75 7.90 1.12
N LEU A 167 12.33 9.09 1.29
CA LEU A 167 11.56 10.32 1.49
C LEU A 167 11.01 10.87 0.16
N ASN A 168 9.94 11.68 0.26
CA ASN A 168 9.19 12.20 -0.89
C ASN A 168 8.56 11.11 -1.76
N THR A 169 8.37 9.92 -1.19
CA THR A 169 7.68 8.82 -1.85
C THR A 169 6.19 8.88 -1.51
N VAL A 170 5.35 8.78 -2.55
CA VAL A 170 3.91 8.64 -2.45
C VAL A 170 3.50 7.28 -2.98
N HIS A 171 2.70 6.54 -2.22
CA HIS A 171 2.11 5.28 -2.66
C HIS A 171 0.61 5.44 -2.87
N THR A 172 0.09 4.87 -3.94
CA THR A 172 -1.35 4.74 -4.17
C THR A 172 -1.72 3.28 -4.29
N ILE A 173 -2.84 2.90 -3.68
CA ILE A 173 -3.44 1.58 -3.83
C ILE A 173 -4.76 1.74 -4.58
N TRP A 174 -4.91 0.99 -5.65
CA TRP A 174 -6.11 0.95 -6.47
C TRP A 174 -6.66 -0.47 -6.50
N TRP A 175 -7.99 -0.60 -6.51
CA TRP A 175 -8.67 -1.85 -6.79
C TRP A 175 -9.24 -1.81 -8.21
N ASN A 176 -9.18 -2.96 -8.90
CA ASN A 176 -9.76 -3.18 -10.21
C ASN A 176 -10.42 -4.57 -10.25
N GLU A 177 -11.44 -4.72 -11.09
CA GLU A 177 -12.18 -5.98 -11.19
C GLU A 177 -11.33 -7.16 -11.69
N SER A 178 -10.44 -6.91 -12.64
CA SER A 178 -9.50 -7.90 -13.18
C SER A 178 -8.27 -7.20 -13.79
N PRO A 179 -7.19 -7.94 -14.08
CA PRO A 179 -6.03 -7.38 -14.79
C PRO A 179 -6.43 -6.79 -16.16
N ASP A 180 -7.33 -7.46 -16.87
CA ASP A 180 -7.82 -7.03 -18.19
C ASP A 180 -8.70 -5.78 -18.10
N HIS A 181 -9.62 -5.72 -17.12
CA HIS A 181 -10.45 -4.54 -16.87
C HIS A 181 -9.57 -3.32 -16.57
N ARG A 182 -8.54 -3.51 -15.74
CA ARG A 182 -7.54 -2.48 -15.44
C ARG A 182 -6.82 -2.04 -16.72
N ALA A 183 -6.37 -2.97 -17.56
CA ALA A 183 -5.64 -2.66 -18.78
C ALA A 183 -6.50 -1.86 -19.77
N ALA A 184 -7.74 -2.30 -20.03
CA ALA A 184 -8.69 -1.61 -20.90
C ALA A 184 -9.04 -0.21 -20.38
N GLY A 185 -9.28 -0.09 -19.07
CA GLY A 185 -9.55 1.19 -18.42
C GLY A 185 -8.37 2.16 -18.51
N ARG A 186 -7.14 1.68 -18.31
CA ARG A 186 -5.91 2.48 -18.49
C ARG A 186 -5.73 2.95 -19.93
N HIS A 187 -5.99 2.09 -20.91
CA HIS A 187 -5.91 2.45 -22.32
C HIS A 187 -6.90 3.59 -22.64
N SER A 188 -8.16 3.45 -22.21
CA SER A 188 -9.18 4.50 -22.39
C SER A 188 -8.80 5.80 -21.68
N ALA A 189 -8.23 5.71 -20.46
CA ALA A 189 -7.79 6.87 -19.70
C ALA A 189 -6.60 7.62 -20.34
N HIS A 190 -5.81 6.97 -21.20
CA HIS A 190 -4.75 7.63 -21.97
C HIS A 190 -5.27 8.48 -23.11
N GLU A 191 -6.52 8.29 -23.52
CA GLU A 191 -7.18 9.05 -24.57
C GLU A 191 -8.16 10.12 -24.01
N ASP A 192 -8.53 10.04 -22.73
CA ASP A 192 -9.36 11.07 -22.08
C ASP A 192 -8.55 12.35 -21.86
N ALA A 193 -8.90 13.41 -22.60
CA ALA A 193 -8.22 14.71 -22.55
C ALA A 193 -8.15 15.31 -21.14
N ARG A 194 -9.13 15.04 -20.26
CA ARG A 194 -9.15 15.54 -18.88
C ARG A 194 -8.13 14.81 -18.02
N VAL A 195 -8.02 13.49 -18.19
CA VAL A 195 -6.99 12.69 -17.52
C VAL A 195 -5.60 13.11 -17.99
N VAL A 196 -5.41 13.21 -19.30
CA VAL A 196 -4.13 13.62 -19.90
C VAL A 196 -3.70 15.00 -19.40
N ALA A 197 -4.61 15.98 -19.37
CA ALA A 197 -4.30 17.32 -18.88
C ALA A 197 -3.90 17.31 -17.39
N ALA A 198 -4.68 16.62 -16.54
CA ALA A 198 -4.40 16.55 -15.10
C ALA A 198 -3.08 15.82 -14.79
N VAL A 199 -2.80 14.71 -15.48
CA VAL A 199 -1.54 13.96 -15.33
C VAL A 199 -0.36 14.79 -15.82
N ARG A 200 -0.49 15.54 -16.93
CA ARG A 200 0.57 16.43 -17.45
C ARG A 200 0.95 17.52 -16.45
N ASP A 201 0.00 18.02 -15.68
CA ASP A 201 0.29 19.03 -14.66
C ASP A 201 0.92 18.39 -13.42
N SER A 202 0.47 17.20 -13.01
CA SER A 202 1.06 16.46 -11.89
C SER A 202 2.49 15.98 -12.18
N VAL A 203 2.81 15.52 -13.39
CA VAL A 203 4.11 14.90 -13.73
C VAL A 203 5.28 15.88 -13.67
N ARG A 204 5.02 17.19 -13.68
CA ARG A 204 6.05 18.24 -13.50
C ARG A 204 6.80 18.11 -12.18
N PHE A 205 6.16 17.49 -11.18
CA PHE A 205 6.69 17.25 -9.85
C PHE A 205 7.22 15.83 -9.63
N LEU A 206 7.23 14.99 -10.66
CA LEU A 206 7.62 13.58 -10.57
C LEU A 206 9.08 13.39 -10.98
N GLU A 207 9.83 12.61 -10.20
CA GLU A 207 11.18 12.14 -10.55
C GLU A 207 11.12 10.74 -11.19
N SER A 208 10.37 9.83 -10.59
CA SER A 208 10.16 8.48 -11.14
C SER A 208 8.83 7.88 -10.67
N GLN A 209 8.34 6.88 -11.40
CA GLN A 209 7.17 6.10 -11.00
C GLN A 209 7.34 4.63 -11.41
N GLN A 210 6.71 3.75 -10.64
CA GLN A 210 6.63 2.33 -10.92
C GLN A 210 5.35 1.74 -10.32
N ASN A 211 4.89 0.62 -10.86
CA ASN A 211 3.75 -0.09 -10.30
C ASN A 211 3.99 -1.60 -10.21
N MET A 212 3.11 -2.25 -9.47
CA MET A 212 2.97 -3.70 -9.43
C MET A 212 1.51 -4.09 -9.31
N LEU A 213 1.16 -5.21 -9.93
CA LEU A 213 -0.14 -5.85 -9.74
C LEU A 213 -0.05 -6.75 -8.51
N LEU A 214 -1.07 -6.67 -7.65
CA LEU A 214 -1.16 -7.34 -6.37
C LEU A 214 -2.44 -8.19 -6.31
N ILE A 215 -2.32 -9.39 -5.75
CA ILE A 215 -3.43 -10.31 -5.46
C ILE A 215 -3.63 -10.33 -3.95
N PRO A 216 -4.85 -10.08 -3.43
CA PRO A 216 -5.09 -10.11 -1.99
C PRO A 216 -4.99 -11.55 -1.47
N LEU A 217 -4.37 -11.73 -0.31
CA LEU A 217 -4.36 -13.04 0.35
C LEU A 217 -5.72 -13.32 1.01
N GLN A 218 -6.02 -14.59 1.27
CA GLN A 218 -7.29 -15.03 1.87
C GLN A 218 -7.55 -14.46 3.27
N CYS A 219 -6.49 -14.16 4.01
CA CYS A 219 -6.55 -13.48 5.32
C CYS A 219 -6.61 -11.95 5.24
N SER A 220 -6.53 -11.35 4.04
CA SER A 220 -6.59 -9.91 3.85
C SER A 220 -8.01 -9.38 4.10
N PRO A 221 -8.18 -8.29 4.87
CA PRO A 221 -9.46 -7.59 5.01
C PRO A 221 -9.96 -6.95 3.71
N LEU A 222 -9.07 -6.78 2.73
CA LEU A 222 -9.33 -6.22 1.41
C LEU A 222 -9.36 -7.32 0.32
N LYS A 223 -9.79 -8.52 0.67
CA LYS A 223 -9.95 -9.60 -0.30
C LYS A 223 -11.20 -9.46 -1.15
#